data_AF-A0A6A3V8Z1-F1
#
_entry.id   AF-A0A6A3V8Z1-F1
#
_cell.length_a   1.000
_cell.length_b   1.000
_cell.length_c   1.000
_cell.angle_alpha   90.00
_cell.angle_beta   90.00
_cell.angle_gamma   90.00
#
_symmetry.space_group_name_H-M   'P 1'
#
loop_
_entity.id
_entity.type
_entity.pdbx_description
1 polymer ?
#
loop_
_entity_poly.entity_id
_entity_poly.type
_entity_poly.pdbx_seq_one_letter_code
_entity_poly.pdbx_strand_id
1 'polypeptide(L)'
;MNKFYMRVLLCHRKGPQSFEQLRTVDGVIYETYLQAALTLGYLDDDAEWVACMTEAAAFKKPYELRQLFATIIVYSQVSEVRQLWGQFYDDLSQDYAYTYRALQGQEKEDLIQFKTLKSLHQINGYAVADFDDLPQLHQYPELVLDSLLRNSLLRCELEGYDQSTLQSIVDQEDQLNDGQRAIYDEILQAVDGSAVGENLFFIDGPGGTEKSTLLRYILAKPPYC
;
A
#
# COMPACT_ATOMS: atom_id res chain seq x y z
N MET A 1 9.69 10.66 1.50
CA MET A 1 10.87 10.77 2.40
C MET A 1 11.71 12.07 2.32
N ASN A 2 11.79 12.82 1.22
CA ASN A 2 12.74 13.96 1.06
C ASN A 2 12.66 15.11 2.11
N LYS A 3 11.50 15.38 2.72
CA LYS A 3 11.32 16.49 3.68
C LYS A 3 12.02 16.27 5.02
N PHE A 4 12.20 15.02 5.45
CA PHE A 4 12.85 14.69 6.72
C PHE A 4 14.35 15.01 6.66
N TYR A 5 15.06 14.47 5.66
CA TYR A 5 16.50 14.70 5.48
C TYR A 5 16.83 16.18 5.23
N MET A 6 15.96 16.90 4.51
CA MET A 6 16.09 18.36 4.36
C MET A 6 16.00 19.09 5.71
N ARG A 7 15.09 18.69 6.60
CA ARG A 7 14.98 19.25 7.96
C ARG A 7 16.21 18.93 8.79
N VAL A 8 16.73 17.71 8.73
CA VAL A 8 17.98 17.31 9.41
C VAL A 8 19.13 18.22 9.00
N LEU A 9 19.32 18.45 7.69
CA LEU A 9 20.34 19.35 7.18
C LEU A 9 20.15 20.80 7.65
N LEU A 10 18.91 21.31 7.66
CA LEU A 10 18.61 22.68 8.12
C LEU A 10 18.82 22.86 9.63
N CYS A 11 18.63 21.81 10.44
CA CYS A 11 18.90 21.87 11.87
C CYS A 11 20.40 21.95 12.18
N HIS A 12 21.25 21.31 11.38
CA HIS A 12 22.70 21.23 11.63
C HIS A 12 23.50 22.28 10.86
N ARG A 13 23.06 22.70 9.66
CA ARG A 13 23.78 23.64 8.79
C ARG A 13 23.23 25.05 8.92
N LYS A 14 24.12 26.00 9.26
CA LYS A 14 23.80 27.43 9.31
C LYS A 14 24.21 28.12 8.01
N GLY A 15 23.32 28.97 7.48
CA GLY A 15 23.62 29.85 6.35
C GLY A 15 23.58 29.30 4.91
N PRO A 16 22.99 28.12 4.58
CA PRO A 16 22.80 27.76 3.17
C PRO A 16 21.85 28.77 2.51
N GLN A 17 22.28 29.37 1.39
CA GLN A 17 21.51 30.37 0.65
C GLN A 17 20.68 29.78 -0.50
N SER A 18 20.78 28.47 -0.73
CA SER A 18 19.96 27.74 -1.69
C SER A 18 19.83 26.26 -1.29
N PHE A 19 18.85 25.57 -1.88
CA PHE A 19 18.67 24.11 -1.73
C PHE A 19 19.85 23.31 -2.28
N GLU A 20 20.54 23.85 -3.28
CA GLU A 20 21.75 23.27 -3.83
C GLU A 20 22.89 23.36 -2.82
N GLN A 21 23.12 24.55 -2.24
CA GLN A 21 24.11 24.74 -1.17
C GLN A 21 23.81 23.88 0.06
N LEU A 22 22.53 23.65 0.38
CA LEU A 22 22.13 22.76 1.46
C LEU A 22 22.62 21.31 1.26
N ARG A 23 22.71 20.85 0.00
CA ARG A 23 23.23 19.53 -0.40
C ARG A 23 24.72 19.54 -0.78
N THR A 24 25.40 20.67 -0.70
CA THR A 24 26.84 20.75 -0.99
C THR A 24 27.67 20.42 0.24
N VAL A 25 28.47 19.35 0.18
CA VAL A 25 29.41 18.93 1.23
C VAL A 25 30.82 18.95 0.65
N ASP A 26 31.74 19.67 1.28
CA ASP A 26 33.14 19.81 0.84
C ASP A 26 33.32 20.17 -0.66
N GLY A 27 32.41 20.99 -1.20
CA GLY A 27 32.44 21.44 -2.60
C GLY A 27 31.78 20.48 -3.60
N VAL A 28 31.30 19.32 -3.15
CA VAL A 28 30.55 18.35 -3.97
C VAL A 28 29.05 18.52 -3.75
N ILE A 29 28.28 18.66 -4.83
CA ILE A 29 26.82 18.73 -4.76
C ILE A 29 26.25 17.32 -4.87
N TYR A 30 25.50 16.90 -3.85
CA TYR A 30 24.87 15.58 -3.80
C TYR A 30 23.48 15.56 -4.43
N GLU A 31 23.10 14.41 -5.00
CA GLU A 31 21.84 14.25 -5.73
C GLU A 31 20.63 14.26 -4.79
N THR A 32 20.78 13.79 -3.55
CA THR A 32 19.68 13.76 -2.57
C THR A 32 20.08 14.41 -1.24
N TYR A 33 19.08 14.90 -0.48
CA TYR A 33 19.33 15.40 0.88
C TYR A 33 19.81 14.29 1.82
N LEU A 34 19.41 13.05 1.57
CA LEU A 34 19.87 11.86 2.30
C LEU A 34 21.39 11.68 2.16
N GLN A 35 21.90 11.66 0.93
CA GLN A 35 23.34 11.48 0.66
C GLN A 35 24.19 12.59 1.32
N ALA A 36 23.72 13.84 1.26
CA ALA A 36 24.40 14.96 1.92
C ALA A 36 24.41 14.80 3.45
N ALA A 37 23.29 14.39 4.05
CA ALA A 37 23.17 14.18 5.50
C ALA A 37 24.01 13.00 6.00
N LEU A 38 24.05 11.89 5.25
CA LEU A 38 24.92 10.73 5.52
C LEU A 38 26.39 11.10 5.43
N THR A 39 26.82 11.79 4.37
CA THR A 39 28.22 12.22 4.19
C THR A 39 28.70 13.11 5.33
N LEU A 40 27.82 13.98 5.85
CA LEU A 40 28.11 14.85 7.00
C LEU A 40 28.08 14.12 8.35
N GLY A 41 27.69 12.84 8.39
CA GLY A 41 27.54 12.07 9.62
C GLY A 41 26.42 12.57 10.53
N TYR A 42 25.38 13.19 9.96
CA TYR A 42 24.21 13.67 10.72
C TYR A 42 23.12 12.62 10.89
N LEU A 43 23.27 11.49 10.22
CA LEU A 43 22.43 10.30 10.36
C LEU A 43 23.36 9.19 10.86
N ASP A 44 22.91 8.43 11.85
CA ASP A 44 23.55 7.18 12.21
C ASP A 44 23.48 6.23 10.99
N ASP A 45 24.55 5.48 10.75
CA ASP A 45 24.53 4.49 9.67
C ASP A 45 23.57 3.35 10.01
N ASP A 46 23.10 2.63 8.98
CA ASP A 46 22.24 1.47 9.20
C ASP A 46 23.04 0.24 9.68
N ALA A 47 24.30 0.38 10.11
CA ALA A 47 25.17 -0.74 10.45
C ALA A 47 24.66 -1.51 11.67
N GLU A 48 24.06 -0.82 12.64
CA GLU A 48 23.43 -1.47 13.80
C GLU A 48 22.27 -2.37 13.38
N TRP A 49 21.47 -1.94 12.41
CA TRP A 49 20.33 -2.72 11.88
C TRP A 49 20.82 -3.90 11.05
N VAL A 50 21.86 -3.70 10.24
CA VAL A 50 22.51 -4.78 9.49
C VAL A 50 23.09 -5.82 10.44
N ALA A 51 23.82 -5.40 11.48
CA ALA A 51 24.38 -6.32 12.48
C ALA A 51 23.28 -7.09 13.22
N CYS A 52 22.22 -6.39 13.66
CA CYS A 52 21.07 -7.00 14.33
C CYS A 52 20.37 -8.05 13.44
N MET A 53 20.10 -7.70 12.18
CA MET A 53 19.50 -8.62 11.20
C MET A 53 20.41 -9.81 10.89
N THR A 54 21.72 -9.58 10.77
CA THR A 54 22.72 -10.64 10.54
C THR A 54 22.74 -11.65 11.68
N GLU A 55 22.74 -11.17 12.92
CA GLU A 55 22.70 -12.03 14.09
C GLU A 55 21.40 -12.82 14.13
N ALA A 56 20.26 -12.16 13.95
CA ALA A 56 18.95 -12.80 13.96
C ALA A 56 18.80 -13.86 12.85
N ALA A 57 19.27 -13.59 11.64
CA ALA A 57 19.20 -14.52 10.52
C ALA A 57 19.93 -15.85 10.79
N ALA A 58 20.94 -15.85 11.67
CA ALA A 58 21.66 -17.06 12.03
C ALA A 58 20.85 -18.07 12.86
N PHE A 59 19.79 -17.65 13.55
CA PHE A 59 19.05 -18.52 14.48
C PHE A 59 17.52 -18.37 14.47
N LYS A 60 16.96 -17.31 13.91
CA LYS A 60 15.51 -17.06 13.85
C LYS A 60 14.85 -17.78 12.68
N LYS A 61 13.55 -18.06 12.81
CA LYS A 61 12.72 -18.52 11.69
C LYS A 61 12.35 -17.34 10.78
N PRO A 62 12.10 -17.55 9.47
CA PRO A 62 11.76 -16.48 8.54
C PRO A 62 10.61 -15.58 8.99
N TYR A 63 9.57 -16.15 9.62
CA TYR A 63 8.48 -15.35 10.19
C TYR A 63 8.93 -14.41 11.32
N GLU A 64 9.74 -14.90 12.27
CA GLU A 64 10.28 -14.06 13.35
C GLU A 64 11.26 -13.01 12.79
N LEU A 65 12.02 -13.36 11.76
CA LEU A 65 12.93 -12.45 11.09
C LEU A 65 12.15 -11.33 10.37
N ARG A 66 11.02 -11.66 9.73
CA ARG A 66 10.09 -10.66 9.17
C ARG A 66 9.49 -9.75 10.24
N GLN A 67 9.20 -10.26 11.43
CA GLN A 67 8.73 -9.43 12.55
C GLN A 67 9.81 -8.44 13.01
N LEU A 68 11.06 -8.90 13.14
CA LEU A 68 12.18 -8.03 13.48
C LEU A 68 12.39 -6.97 12.40
N PHE A 69 12.44 -7.37 11.13
CA PHE A 69 12.58 -6.45 10.00
C PHE A 69 11.48 -5.39 10.02
N ALA A 70 10.21 -5.80 10.15
CA ALA A 70 9.07 -4.89 10.22
C ALA A 70 9.20 -3.91 11.39
N THR A 71 9.68 -4.36 12.55
CA THR A 71 9.90 -3.53 13.74
C THR A 71 10.99 -2.49 13.48
N ILE A 72 12.13 -2.90 12.90
CA ILE A 72 13.24 -2.01 12.57
C ILE A 72 12.77 -0.92 11.59
N ILE A 73 12.12 -1.27 10.47
CA ILE A 73 11.72 -0.26 9.47
C ILE A 73 10.68 0.73 10.01
N VAL A 74 9.80 0.29 10.92
CA VAL A 74 8.76 1.16 11.51
C VAL A 74 9.31 2.08 12.59
N TYR A 75 10.21 1.58 13.46
CA TYR A 75 10.60 2.31 14.68
C TYR A 75 12.00 2.90 14.65
N SER A 76 12.88 2.47 13.75
CA SER A 76 14.32 2.78 13.83
C SER A 76 14.84 3.82 12.84
N GLN A 77 13.97 4.56 12.15
CA GLN A 77 14.36 5.59 11.15
C GLN A 77 15.47 5.12 10.19
N VAL A 78 15.32 3.91 9.64
CA VAL A 78 16.28 3.31 8.71
C VAL A 78 16.48 4.22 7.51
N SER A 79 17.74 4.52 7.19
CA SER A 79 18.10 5.46 6.13
C SER A 79 17.91 4.85 4.73
N GLU A 80 18.29 3.58 4.54
CA GLU A 80 18.32 2.87 3.25
C GLU A 80 17.51 1.56 3.32
N VAL A 81 16.20 1.67 3.52
CA VAL A 81 15.27 0.51 3.67
C VAL A 81 15.36 -0.47 2.49
N ARG A 82 15.53 0.02 1.25
CA ARG A 82 15.65 -0.82 0.05
C ARG A 82 16.92 -1.68 0.09
N GLN A 83 18.02 -1.11 0.57
CA GLN A 83 19.29 -1.85 0.67
C GLN A 83 19.18 -2.94 1.74
N LEU A 84 18.61 -2.62 2.90
CA LEU A 84 18.39 -3.59 3.98
C LEU A 84 17.47 -4.74 3.52
N TRP A 85 16.37 -4.41 2.81
CA TRP A 85 15.49 -5.41 2.21
C TRP A 85 16.24 -6.32 1.23
N GLY A 86 16.98 -5.74 0.28
CA GLY A 86 17.71 -6.52 -0.72
C GLY A 86 18.75 -7.45 -0.10
N GLN A 87 19.39 -7.01 0.99
CA GLN A 87 20.40 -7.81 1.69
C GLN A 87 19.83 -9.04 2.40
N PHE A 88 18.64 -8.91 3.02
CA PHE A 88 18.03 -9.98 3.83
C PHE A 88 16.84 -10.66 3.15
N TYR A 89 16.52 -10.33 1.90
CA TYR A 89 15.34 -10.84 1.20
C TYR A 89 15.27 -12.38 1.16
N ASP A 90 16.40 -13.04 0.90
CA ASP A 90 16.47 -14.50 0.81
C ASP A 90 16.16 -15.15 2.16
N ASP A 91 16.67 -14.60 3.27
CA ASP A 91 16.37 -15.07 4.62
C ASP A 91 14.91 -14.79 5.00
N LEU A 92 14.42 -13.59 4.65
CA LEU A 92 13.05 -13.16 4.90
C LEU A 92 12.02 -13.97 4.13
N SER A 93 12.38 -14.55 2.99
CA SER A 93 11.45 -15.25 2.08
C SER A 93 11.65 -16.76 2.05
N GLN A 94 12.63 -17.29 2.79
CA GLN A 94 13.09 -18.67 2.74
C GLN A 94 11.97 -19.72 2.90
N ASP A 95 11.03 -19.51 3.81
CA ASP A 95 9.90 -20.41 4.03
C ASP A 95 8.92 -20.43 2.85
N TYR A 96 8.66 -19.29 2.22
CA TYR A 96 7.86 -19.20 1.00
C TYR A 96 8.60 -19.82 -0.19
N ALA A 97 9.90 -19.55 -0.34
CA ALA A 97 10.73 -20.17 -1.37
C ALA A 97 10.73 -21.71 -1.25
N TYR A 98 10.79 -22.23 -0.02
CA TYR A 98 10.67 -23.66 0.25
C TYR A 98 9.26 -24.19 -0.08
N THR A 99 8.22 -23.48 0.36
CA THR A 99 6.82 -23.88 0.15
C THR A 99 6.47 -23.96 -1.33
N TYR A 100 6.94 -23.01 -2.12
CA TYR A 100 6.64 -22.88 -3.54
C TYR A 100 7.77 -23.39 -4.45
N ARG A 101 8.67 -24.24 -3.93
CA ARG A 101 9.84 -24.77 -4.67
C ARG A 101 9.51 -25.56 -5.94
N ALA A 102 8.27 -26.03 -6.08
CA ALA A 102 7.82 -26.77 -7.26
C ALA A 102 7.49 -25.86 -8.45
N LEU A 103 7.22 -24.57 -8.20
CA LEU A 103 7.01 -23.58 -9.25
C LEU A 103 8.36 -23.16 -9.85
N GLN A 104 8.34 -22.63 -11.07
CA GLN A 104 9.54 -22.16 -11.78
C GLN A 104 9.25 -20.84 -12.50
N GLY A 105 10.30 -20.11 -12.85
CA GLY A 105 10.20 -18.87 -13.62
C GLY A 105 9.69 -17.68 -12.80
N GLN A 106 9.27 -16.63 -13.51
CA GLN A 106 8.91 -15.34 -12.93
C GLN A 106 7.70 -15.43 -12.00
N GLU A 107 6.71 -16.26 -12.33
CA GLU A 107 5.51 -16.45 -11.49
C GLU A 107 5.84 -16.91 -10.07
N LYS A 108 6.87 -17.74 -9.92
CA LYS A 108 7.35 -18.17 -8.61
C LYS A 108 7.93 -16.99 -7.82
N GLU A 109 8.82 -16.22 -8.44
CA GLU A 109 9.50 -15.11 -7.78
C GLU A 109 8.51 -14.02 -7.37
N ASP A 110 7.57 -13.69 -8.25
CA ASP A 110 6.49 -12.75 -7.98
C ASP A 110 5.60 -13.22 -6.81
N LEU A 111 5.26 -14.52 -6.78
CA LEU A 111 4.48 -15.10 -5.68
C LEU A 111 5.23 -15.04 -4.34
N ILE A 112 6.51 -15.39 -4.32
CA ILE A 112 7.34 -15.35 -3.10
C ILE A 112 7.46 -13.92 -2.59
N GLN A 113 7.74 -12.97 -3.49
CA GLN A 113 7.86 -11.56 -3.15
C GLN A 113 6.54 -11.03 -2.59
N PHE A 114 5.43 -11.29 -3.29
CA PHE A 114 4.08 -10.92 -2.84
C PHE A 114 3.75 -11.49 -1.45
N LYS A 115 4.02 -12.78 -1.20
CA LYS A 115 3.75 -13.43 0.09
C LYS A 115 4.59 -12.81 1.21
N THR A 116 5.85 -12.51 0.94
CA THR A 116 6.77 -11.89 1.89
C THR A 116 6.30 -10.48 2.26
N LEU A 117 5.96 -9.65 1.27
CA LEU A 117 5.43 -8.30 1.47
C LEU A 117 4.09 -8.30 2.20
N LYS A 118 3.19 -9.22 1.84
CA LYS A 118 1.89 -9.37 2.51
C LYS A 118 2.06 -9.76 3.98
N SER A 119 3.02 -10.64 4.27
CA SER A 119 3.36 -11.05 5.64
C SER A 119 3.81 -9.84 6.48
N LEU A 120 4.70 -9.01 5.93
CA LEU A 120 5.15 -7.78 6.58
C LEU A 120 3.99 -6.80 6.87
N HIS A 121 3.10 -6.60 5.90
CA HIS A 121 1.92 -5.76 6.06
C HIS A 121 1.00 -6.24 7.19
N GLN A 122 0.82 -7.56 7.32
CA GLN A 122 -0.03 -8.15 8.36
C GLN A 122 0.57 -8.06 9.77
N ILE A 123 1.90 -8.01 9.90
CA ILE A 123 2.59 -8.03 11.19
C ILE A 123 2.41 -6.70 11.94
N ASN A 124 2.62 -5.57 11.26
CA ASN A 124 2.69 -4.27 11.92
C ASN A 124 1.48 -3.36 11.65
N GLY A 125 0.54 -3.75 10.78
CA GLY A 125 -0.63 -2.93 10.43
C GLY A 125 -0.30 -1.65 9.65
N TYR A 126 0.96 -1.22 9.65
CA TYR A 126 1.51 -0.26 8.71
C TYR A 126 1.64 -0.89 7.35
N ALA A 127 1.26 -0.13 6.33
CA ALA A 127 1.43 -0.59 4.99
C ALA A 127 2.92 -0.52 4.64
N VAL A 128 3.47 -1.58 4.03
CA VAL A 128 4.68 -1.46 3.21
C VAL A 128 4.56 -0.28 2.21
N ALA A 129 3.33 0.17 1.91
CA ALA A 129 3.02 1.37 1.15
C ALA A 129 3.54 2.68 1.76
N ASP A 130 3.83 2.74 3.07
CA ASP A 130 4.47 3.92 3.67
C ASP A 130 5.97 4.01 3.32
N PHE A 131 6.54 2.92 2.80
CA PHE A 131 7.93 2.83 2.35
C PHE A 131 7.96 2.74 0.82
N ASP A 132 7.93 3.90 0.15
CA ASP A 132 8.00 4.03 -1.31
C ASP A 132 9.18 3.24 -1.94
N ASP A 133 10.25 3.07 -1.17
CA ASP A 133 11.45 2.37 -1.59
C ASP A 133 11.32 0.84 -1.57
N LEU A 134 10.21 0.26 -1.12
CA LEU A 134 9.96 -1.18 -1.21
C LEU A 134 9.05 -1.56 -2.39
N PRO A 135 9.14 -2.79 -2.92
CA PRO A 135 8.13 -3.28 -3.85
C PRO A 135 6.75 -3.28 -3.18
N GLN A 136 5.73 -2.92 -3.95
CA GLN A 136 4.39 -2.67 -3.42
C GLN A 136 3.41 -3.75 -3.86
N LEU A 137 2.44 -4.07 -2.99
CA LEU A 137 1.45 -5.11 -3.28
C LEU A 137 0.61 -4.80 -4.54
N HIS A 138 0.36 -3.53 -4.85
CA HIS A 138 -0.38 -3.11 -6.05
C HIS A 138 0.35 -3.44 -7.36
N GLN A 139 1.66 -3.79 -7.31
CA GLN A 139 2.42 -4.27 -8.47
C GLN A 139 2.00 -5.69 -8.88
N TYR A 140 1.23 -6.41 -8.04
CA TYR A 140 0.77 -7.78 -8.27
C TYR A 140 -0.77 -7.86 -8.19
N PRO A 141 -1.51 -7.20 -9.10
CA PRO A 141 -2.98 -7.08 -9.00
C PRO A 141 -3.70 -8.45 -8.98
N GLU A 142 -3.24 -9.42 -9.77
CA GLU A 142 -3.83 -10.77 -9.80
C GLU A 142 -3.63 -11.51 -8.47
N LEU A 143 -2.45 -11.41 -7.86
CA LEU A 143 -2.16 -12.04 -6.57
C LEU A 143 -2.89 -11.36 -5.42
N VAL A 144 -3.08 -10.03 -5.50
CA VAL A 144 -3.93 -9.28 -4.57
C VAL A 144 -5.36 -9.80 -4.68
N LEU A 145 -5.91 -9.91 -5.89
CA LEU A 145 -7.27 -10.40 -6.13
C LEU A 145 -7.44 -11.83 -5.61
N ASP A 146 -6.58 -12.78 -5.99
CA ASP A 146 -6.62 -14.16 -5.47
C ASP A 146 -6.57 -14.18 -3.94
N SER A 147 -5.70 -13.36 -3.36
CA SER A 147 -5.58 -13.21 -1.91
C SER A 147 -6.86 -12.69 -1.26
N LEU A 148 -7.54 -11.71 -1.87
CA LEU A 148 -8.80 -11.16 -1.38
C LEU A 148 -9.95 -12.16 -1.51
N LEU A 149 -10.00 -12.92 -2.61
CA LEU A 149 -11.01 -13.96 -2.84
C LEU A 149 -10.91 -15.14 -1.87
N ARG A 150 -9.82 -15.27 -1.10
CA ARG A 150 -9.77 -16.21 0.04
C ARG A 150 -10.63 -15.75 1.21
N ASN A 151 -10.93 -14.45 1.33
CA ASN A 151 -11.88 -13.94 2.30
C ASN A 151 -13.29 -14.25 1.79
N SER A 152 -14.03 -15.07 2.54
CA SER A 152 -15.36 -15.53 2.12
C SER A 152 -16.35 -14.38 1.92
N LEU A 153 -16.26 -13.31 2.72
CA LEU A 153 -17.13 -12.14 2.58
C LEU A 153 -16.80 -11.39 1.29
N LEU A 154 -15.52 -11.08 1.05
CA LEU A 154 -15.12 -10.38 -0.18
C LEU A 154 -15.39 -11.21 -1.43
N ARG A 155 -15.19 -12.53 -1.38
CA ARG A 155 -15.55 -13.42 -2.48
C ARG A 155 -17.04 -13.40 -2.77
N CYS A 156 -17.89 -13.43 -1.72
CA CYS A 156 -19.33 -13.31 -1.91
C CYS A 156 -19.72 -11.95 -2.50
N GLU A 157 -19.04 -10.87 -2.12
CA GLU A 157 -19.30 -9.55 -2.72
C GLU A 157 -18.81 -9.45 -4.18
N LEU A 158 -17.69 -10.07 -4.54
CA LEU A 158 -17.09 -9.98 -5.87
C LEU A 158 -17.67 -10.98 -6.88
N GLU A 159 -17.99 -12.20 -6.44
CA GLU A 159 -18.40 -13.32 -7.29
C GLU A 159 -19.79 -13.88 -6.93
N GLY A 160 -20.36 -13.50 -5.78
CA GLY A 160 -21.58 -14.09 -5.26
C GLY A 160 -22.87 -13.50 -5.84
N TYR A 161 -22.80 -12.35 -6.51
CA TYR A 161 -23.95 -11.76 -7.18
C TYR A 161 -24.09 -12.29 -8.60
N ASP A 162 -25.28 -12.81 -8.91
CA ASP A 162 -25.64 -13.14 -10.28
C ASP A 162 -25.77 -11.86 -11.10
N GLN A 163 -24.85 -11.67 -12.05
CA GLN A 163 -24.83 -10.51 -12.92
C GLN A 163 -26.12 -10.35 -13.72
N SER A 164 -26.81 -11.44 -14.06
CA SER A 164 -28.08 -11.34 -14.80
C SER A 164 -29.20 -10.76 -13.93
N THR A 165 -29.25 -11.14 -12.65
CA THR A 165 -30.13 -10.53 -11.64
C THR A 165 -29.78 -9.06 -11.42
N LEU A 166 -28.49 -8.71 -11.29
CA LEU A 166 -28.07 -7.30 -11.13
C LEU A 166 -28.46 -6.46 -12.35
N GLN A 167 -28.22 -6.96 -13.55
CA GLN A 167 -28.59 -6.28 -14.79
C GLN A 167 -30.11 -6.08 -14.87
N SER A 168 -30.92 -7.07 -14.50
CA SER A 168 -32.38 -6.94 -14.48
C SER A 168 -32.88 -5.85 -13.51
N ILE A 169 -32.14 -5.58 -12.44
CA ILE A 169 -32.43 -4.47 -11.52
C ILE A 169 -32.07 -3.15 -12.20
N VAL A 170 -30.89 -3.06 -12.83
CA VAL A 170 -30.47 -1.85 -13.56
C VAL A 170 -31.43 -1.52 -14.70
N ASP A 171 -31.94 -2.53 -15.42
CA ASP A 171 -32.91 -2.35 -16.52
C ASP A 171 -34.27 -1.79 -16.03
N GLN A 172 -34.51 -1.77 -14.72
CA GLN A 172 -35.70 -1.18 -14.09
C GLN A 172 -35.43 0.20 -13.51
N GLU A 173 -34.33 0.88 -13.87
CA GLU A 173 -33.99 2.23 -13.39
C GLU A 173 -35.08 3.28 -13.69
N ASP A 174 -35.89 3.05 -14.73
CA ASP A 174 -37.02 3.92 -15.12
C ASP A 174 -38.16 3.95 -14.07
N GLN A 175 -38.13 3.06 -13.07
CA GLN A 175 -39.10 3.05 -11.98
C GLN A 175 -38.75 4.05 -10.85
N LEU A 176 -37.56 4.64 -10.88
CA LEU A 176 -37.15 5.66 -9.91
C LEU A 176 -38.00 6.93 -10.10
N ASN A 177 -38.49 7.49 -8.99
CA ASN A 177 -39.13 8.81 -9.05
C ASN A 177 -38.09 9.92 -9.27
N ASP A 178 -38.54 11.12 -9.68
CA ASP A 178 -37.66 12.24 -10.03
C ASP A 178 -36.64 12.58 -8.93
N GLY A 179 -37.03 12.49 -7.65
CA GLY A 179 -36.15 12.77 -6.52
C GLY A 179 -35.10 11.68 -6.29
N GLN A 180 -35.49 10.41 -6.41
CA GLN A 180 -34.57 9.28 -6.34
C GLN A 180 -33.62 9.25 -7.54
N ARG A 181 -34.11 9.60 -8.74
CA ARG A 181 -33.31 9.68 -9.96
C ARG A 181 -32.22 10.74 -9.86
N ALA A 182 -32.55 11.93 -9.32
CA ALA A 182 -31.57 12.98 -9.11
C ALA A 182 -30.42 12.52 -8.17
N ILE A 183 -30.76 11.86 -7.05
CA ILE A 183 -29.75 11.31 -6.12
C ILE A 183 -28.92 10.20 -6.78
N TYR A 184 -29.59 9.31 -7.52
CA TYR A 184 -28.95 8.21 -8.24
C TYR A 184 -27.91 8.72 -9.24
N ASP A 185 -28.30 9.67 -10.09
CA ASP A 185 -27.43 10.24 -11.12
C ASP A 185 -26.25 11.01 -10.50
N GLU A 186 -26.47 11.74 -9.40
CA GLU A 186 -25.42 12.46 -8.66
C GLU A 186 -24.36 11.49 -8.09
N ILE A 187 -24.80 10.41 -7.44
CA ILE A 187 -23.89 9.40 -6.87
C ILE A 187 -23.12 8.69 -7.98
N LEU A 188 -23.78 8.30 -9.07
CA LEU A 188 -23.09 7.65 -10.19
C LEU A 188 -22.07 8.57 -10.85
N GLN A 189 -22.41 9.83 -11.06
CA GLN A 189 -21.48 10.80 -11.62
C GLN A 189 -20.24 10.99 -10.73
N ALA A 190 -20.40 10.90 -9.41
CA ALA A 190 -19.28 10.95 -8.47
C ALA A 190 -18.45 9.66 -8.44
N VAL A 191 -19.08 8.50 -8.66
CA VAL A 191 -18.38 7.20 -8.78
C VAL A 191 -17.58 7.12 -10.07
N ASP A 192 -18.17 7.53 -11.19
CA ASP A 192 -17.54 7.52 -12.52
C ASP A 192 -16.55 8.68 -12.70
N GLY A 193 -16.74 9.76 -11.95
CA GLY A 193 -15.89 10.95 -11.96
C GLY A 193 -14.57 10.71 -11.21
N SER A 194 -13.45 11.15 -11.79
CA SER A 194 -12.13 11.10 -11.14
C SER A 194 -11.92 12.14 -10.01
N ALA A 195 -13.02 12.66 -9.42
CA ALA A 195 -12.95 13.72 -8.43
C ALA A 195 -12.53 13.16 -7.06
N VAL A 196 -11.25 13.35 -6.73
CA VAL A 196 -10.69 12.96 -5.43
C VAL A 196 -11.10 14.02 -4.40
N GLY A 197 -12.13 13.76 -3.60
CA GLY A 197 -12.39 14.61 -2.42
C GLY A 197 -13.72 14.46 -1.67
N GLU A 198 -14.84 14.15 -2.33
CA GLU A 198 -16.18 14.24 -1.70
C GLU A 198 -17.09 13.04 -2.04
N ASN A 199 -16.62 11.81 -1.81
CA ASN A 199 -17.38 10.60 -2.14
C ASN A 199 -18.26 10.09 -0.98
N LEU A 200 -18.66 10.97 -0.05
CA LEU A 200 -19.50 10.61 1.09
C LEU A 200 -20.90 11.20 0.93
N PHE A 201 -21.87 10.34 0.65
CA PHE A 201 -23.27 10.72 0.46
C PHE A 201 -24.13 10.26 1.64
N PHE A 202 -24.95 11.16 2.17
CA PHE A 202 -25.96 10.85 3.19
C PHE A 202 -27.35 10.89 2.55
N ILE A 203 -28.01 9.74 2.44
CA ILE A 203 -29.37 9.65 1.91
C ILE A 203 -30.36 9.72 3.07
N ASP A 204 -31.02 10.87 3.21
CA ASP A 204 -32.10 11.06 4.20
C ASP A 204 -33.48 11.27 3.55
N GLY A 205 -34.53 10.99 4.31
CA GLY A 205 -35.92 11.01 3.86
C GLY A 205 -36.88 10.41 4.89
N PRO A 206 -38.18 10.72 4.81
CA PRO A 206 -39.19 10.14 5.69
C PRO A 206 -39.29 8.61 5.59
N GLY A 207 -39.78 7.96 6.64
CA GLY A 207 -40.12 6.53 6.57
C GLY A 207 -41.15 6.27 5.46
N GLY A 208 -40.90 5.27 4.60
CA GLY A 208 -41.78 4.94 3.48
C GLY A 208 -41.40 5.54 2.13
N THR A 209 -40.31 6.31 2.00
CA THR A 209 -39.82 6.83 0.71
C THR A 209 -38.93 5.86 -0.07
N GLU A 210 -39.05 4.56 0.19
CA GLU A 210 -38.38 3.50 -0.57
C GLU A 210 -36.84 3.69 -0.72
N LYS A 211 -36.18 4.27 0.29
CA LYS A 211 -34.72 4.47 0.29
C LYS A 211 -33.94 3.16 0.04
N SER A 212 -34.45 2.05 0.59
CA SER A 212 -33.87 0.72 0.37
C SER A 212 -33.94 0.30 -1.09
N THR A 213 -34.98 0.69 -1.81
CA THR A 213 -35.11 0.46 -3.24
C THR A 213 -34.05 1.26 -4.00
N LEU A 214 -33.89 2.55 -3.68
CA LEU A 214 -32.83 3.39 -4.26
C LEU A 214 -31.43 2.79 -4.03
N LEU A 215 -31.11 2.38 -2.79
CA LEU A 215 -29.83 1.73 -2.48
C LEU A 215 -29.60 0.45 -3.30
N ARG A 216 -30.66 -0.33 -3.55
CA ARG A 216 -30.58 -1.54 -4.38
C ARG A 216 -30.18 -1.22 -5.82
N TYR A 217 -30.71 -0.15 -6.41
CA TYR A 217 -30.30 0.28 -7.76
C TYR A 217 -28.86 0.79 -7.79
N ILE A 218 -28.44 1.54 -6.77
CA ILE A 218 -27.06 2.04 -6.66
C ILE A 218 -26.07 0.87 -6.56
N LEU A 219 -26.35 -0.10 -5.68
CA LEU A 219 -25.46 -1.25 -5.45
C LEU A 219 -25.47 -2.26 -6.61
N ALA A 220 -26.55 -2.33 -7.39
CA ALA A 220 -26.64 -3.24 -8.52
C ALA A 220 -25.81 -2.80 -9.74
N LYS A 221 -25.41 -1.52 -9.81
CA LYS A 221 -24.58 -0.99 -10.89
C LYS A 221 -23.10 -1.23 -10.55
N PRO A 222 -22.39 -2.11 -11.27
CA PRO A 222 -21.00 -2.41 -10.96
C PRO A 222 -20.11 -1.18 -11.23
N PRO A 223 -19.09 -0.90 -10.40
CA PRO A 223 -18.17 0.23 -10.57
C PRO A 223 -17.16 0.07 -11.73
N TYR A 224 -17.37 -0.87 -12.65
CA TYR A 224 -16.45 -1.16 -13.74
C TYR A 224 -17.22 -1.56 -15.02
N CYS A 225 -17.46 -0.58 -15.88
CA CYS A 225 -17.62 -0.75 -17.32
C CYS A 225 -16.64 0.20 -18.01
#